data_AF-A0A6A5HTA1-F1
#
_entry.id   AF-A0A6A5HTA1-F1
#
_cell.length_a   1.000
_cell.length_b   1.000
_cell.length_c   1.000
_cell.angle_alpha   90.00
_cell.angle_beta   90.00
_cell.angle_gamma   90.00
#
_symmetry.space_group_name_H-M   'P 1'
#
loop_
_entity.id
_entity.type
_entity.pdbx_description
1 polymer ?
#
loop_
_entity_poly.entity_id
_entity_poly.type
_entity_poly.pdbx_seq_one_letter_code
_entity_poly.pdbx_strand_id
1 'polypeptide(L)'
;MGYLQRQGDHHLPKAIHRHPFIKKIVRNHVRVLVYYGDTDMACNFIMGQQFVDQLGLRRTLKKTPWKFDRQIAGFKTLFDGLSFITIRGAGHMAPQWRAPQM
;
A
#
# COMPACT_ATOMS: atom_id res chain seq x y z
N MET A 1 34.61 5.72 -26.38
CA MET A 1 34.37 5.40 -24.96
C MET A 1 32.92 5.77 -24.63
N GLY A 2 31.97 4.93 -25.04
CA GLY A 2 30.54 5.13 -24.77
C GLY A 2 30.01 3.92 -24.02
N TYR A 3 29.60 4.11 -22.77
CA TYR A 3 28.96 3.06 -21.98
C TYR A 3 27.44 3.11 -22.26
N LEU A 4 26.96 2.17 -23.07
CA LEU A 4 25.54 1.81 -23.12
C LEU A 4 25.23 0.95 -21.89
N GLN A 5 24.52 1.52 -20.91
CA GLN A 5 23.92 0.73 -19.83
C GLN A 5 22.63 0.09 -20.36
N ARG A 6 22.68 -1.24 -20.49
CA ARG A 6 21.59 -2.12 -20.93
C ARG A 6 20.32 -1.88 -20.10
N GLN A 7 19.20 -1.63 -20.77
CA GLN A 7 17.87 -1.79 -20.21
C GLN A 7 17.67 -3.26 -19.84
N GLY A 8 17.72 -3.56 -18.54
CA GLY A 8 17.32 -4.84 -18.00
C GLY A 8 15.80 -4.88 -17.91
N ASP A 9 15.15 -5.39 -18.95
CA ASP A 9 13.76 -5.83 -18.90
C ASP A 9 13.64 -7.05 -17.98
N HIS A 10 13.53 -6.79 -16.68
CA HIS A 10 13.07 -7.78 -15.72
C HIS A 10 11.55 -7.78 -15.74
N HIS A 11 10.99 -8.83 -16.33
CA HIS A 11 9.57 -9.20 -16.29
C HIS A 11 8.99 -9.07 -14.86
N LEU A 12 8.30 -7.96 -14.58
CA LEU A 12 7.40 -7.83 -13.44
C LEU A 12 5.96 -7.99 -13.96
N PRO A 13 5.19 -8.98 -13.48
CA PRO A 13 3.89 -9.29 -14.04
C PRO A 13 2.87 -8.19 -13.70
N LYS A 14 2.26 -7.61 -14.74
CA LYS A 14 0.91 -7.01 -14.82
C LYS A 14 0.42 -6.02 -13.73
N ALA A 15 1.27 -5.49 -12.84
CA ALA A 15 0.88 -4.40 -11.94
C ALA A 15 0.95 -3.02 -12.64
N ILE A 16 1.76 -2.89 -13.69
CA ILE A 16 2.18 -1.61 -14.29
C ILE A 16 1.00 -0.77 -14.84
N HIS A 17 -0.11 -1.37 -15.25
CA HIS A 17 -1.18 -0.65 -15.95
C HIS A 17 -2.16 0.17 -15.08
N ARG A 18 -2.25 -0.06 -13.76
CA ARG A 18 -3.20 0.68 -12.88
C ARG A 18 -2.59 1.88 -12.14
N HIS A 19 -1.26 2.04 -12.19
CA HIS A 19 -0.52 3.16 -11.59
C HIS A 19 -0.98 4.57 -12.01
N PRO A 20 -1.32 4.86 -13.30
CA PRO A 20 -1.63 6.23 -13.68
C PRO A 20 -2.91 6.77 -13.02
N PHE A 21 -3.88 5.91 -12.72
CA PHE A 21 -5.16 6.34 -12.16
C PHE A 21 -5.05 6.82 -10.71
N ILE A 22 -4.39 6.03 -9.85
CA ILE A 22 -4.19 6.43 -8.44
C ILE A 22 -3.34 7.70 -8.35
N LYS A 23 -2.30 7.83 -9.19
CA LYS A 23 -1.50 9.07 -9.27
C LYS A 23 -2.35 10.27 -9.66
N LYS A 24 -3.28 10.11 -10.62
CA LYS A 24 -4.20 11.18 -11.04
C LYS A 24 -5.14 11.60 -9.91
N ILE A 25 -5.67 10.64 -9.14
CA ILE A 25 -6.54 10.91 -7.98
C ILE A 25 -5.79 11.73 -6.93
N VAL A 26 -4.59 11.28 -6.55
CA VAL A 26 -3.75 11.97 -5.56
C VAL A 26 -3.38 13.39 -6.02
N ARG A 27 -3.05 13.56 -7.32
CA ARG A 27 -2.76 14.89 -7.91
C ARG A 27 -3.94 15.84 -7.88
N ASN A 28 -5.18 15.32 -7.89
CA ASN A 28 -6.40 16.12 -7.75
C ASN A 28 -6.78 16.35 -6.28
N HIS A 29 -5.84 16.22 -5.34
CA HIS A 29 -6.03 16.43 -3.90
C HIS A 29 -7.07 15.52 -3.24
N VAL A 30 -7.39 14.38 -3.87
CA VAL A 30 -8.27 13.37 -3.26
C VAL A 30 -7.42 12.44 -2.41
N ARG A 31 -7.80 12.30 -1.13
CA ARG A 31 -7.11 11.42 -0.17
C ARG A 31 -7.46 9.96 -0.47
N VAL A 32 -6.42 9.13 -0.63
CA VAL A 32 -6.58 7.70 -0.90
C VAL A 32 -6.22 6.89 0.34
N LEU A 33 -7.09 5.95 0.71
CA LEU A 33 -6.79 4.93 1.71
C LEU A 33 -6.69 3.57 1.04
N VAL A 34 -5.57 2.90 1.25
CA VAL A 34 -5.34 1.52 0.85
C VAL A 34 -5.18 0.70 2.12
N TYR A 35 -6.04 -0.29 2.34
CA TYR A 35 -6.00 -1.13 3.52
C TYR A 35 -6.02 -2.61 3.17
N TYR A 36 -5.35 -3.41 4.00
CA TYR A 36 -5.27 -4.86 3.86
C TYR A 36 -5.40 -5.56 5.21
N GLY A 37 -6.06 -6.70 5.23
CA GLY A 37 -5.94 -7.65 6.33
C GLY A 37 -4.59 -8.37 6.28
N ASP A 38 -3.89 -8.48 7.41
CA ASP A 38 -2.57 -9.12 7.46
C ASP A 38 -2.61 -10.66 7.33
N THR A 39 -3.79 -11.27 7.44
CA THR A 39 -4.00 -12.72 7.26
C THR A 39 -4.60 -13.09 5.89
N ASP A 40 -4.82 -12.12 5.01
CA ASP A 40 -5.28 -12.40 3.64
C ASP A 40 -4.14 -12.95 2.77
N MET A 41 -4.27 -14.20 2.34
CA MET A 41 -3.31 -14.83 1.43
C MET A 41 -3.65 -14.63 -0.05
N ALA A 42 -4.93 -14.38 -0.38
CA ALA A 42 -5.37 -14.22 -1.77
C ALA A 42 -5.02 -12.83 -2.32
N CYS A 43 -5.23 -11.79 -1.51
CA CYS A 43 -4.87 -10.41 -1.82
C CYS A 43 -3.96 -9.85 -0.73
N ASN A 44 -2.75 -10.40 -0.61
CA ASN A 44 -1.87 -10.09 0.51
C ASN A 44 -1.37 -8.64 0.55
N PHE A 45 -1.08 -8.17 1.76
CA PHE A 45 -0.58 -6.82 2.02
C PHE A 45 0.83 -6.56 1.43
N ILE A 46 1.63 -7.60 1.16
CA ILE A 46 2.98 -7.46 0.60
C ILE A 46 2.88 -6.92 -0.83
N MET A 47 1.99 -7.50 -1.64
CA MET A 47 1.69 -7.01 -2.99
C MET A 47 1.16 -5.58 -2.95
N GLY A 48 0.27 -5.29 -2.00
CA GLY A 48 -0.24 -3.93 -1.78
C GLY A 48 0.86 -2.93 -1.43
N GLN A 49 1.80 -3.31 -0.55
CA GLN A 49 2.92 -2.47 -0.15
C GLN A 49 3.87 -2.20 -1.33
N GLN A 50 4.18 -3.22 -2.13
CA GLN A 50 4.98 -3.07 -3.35
C GLN A 50 4.29 -2.16 -4.36
N PHE A 51 2.98 -2.28 -4.52
CA PHE A 51 2.19 -1.42 -5.41
C PHE A 51 2.26 0.05 -5.00
N VAL A 52 2.02 0.38 -3.73
CA VAL A 52 2.07 1.77 -3.27
C VAL A 52 3.49 2.35 -3.35
N ASP A 53 4.52 1.53 -3.14
CA ASP A 53 5.92 1.95 -3.26
C ASP A 53 6.29 2.26 -4.72
N GLN A 54 5.79 1.48 -5.69
CA GLN A 54 5.97 1.72 -7.12
C GLN A 54 5.26 3.00 -7.63
N LEU A 55 4.33 3.58 -6.86
CA LEU A 55 3.75 4.88 -7.21
C LEU A 55 4.78 6.02 -7.13
N GLY A 56 5.89 5.85 -6.39
CA GLY A 56 6.91 6.89 -6.25
C GLY A 56 6.40 8.16 -5.55
N LEU A 57 5.34 8.02 -4.73
CA LEU A 57 4.87 9.11 -3.87
C LEU A 57 5.86 9.33 -2.72
N ARG A 58 6.02 10.58 -2.28
CA ARG A 58 6.92 10.90 -1.17
C ARG A 58 6.37 10.29 0.12
N ARG A 59 7.16 9.45 0.80
CA ARG A 59 6.80 8.85 2.08
C ARG A 59 6.92 9.89 3.20
N THR A 60 5.82 10.16 3.90
CA THR A 60 5.74 11.13 5.01
C THR A 60 5.91 10.46 6.36
N LEU A 61 5.48 9.18 6.50
CA LEU A 61 5.67 8.38 7.71
C LEU A 61 6.11 6.97 7.33
N LYS A 62 7.22 6.50 7.93
CA LYS A 62 7.65 5.10 7.83
C LYS A 62 6.66 4.18 8.54
N LYS A 63 6.71 2.87 8.22
CA LYS A 63 5.85 1.85 8.81
C LYS A 63 5.87 1.95 10.34
N THR A 64 4.74 2.38 10.91
CA THR A 64 4.58 2.65 12.35
C THR A 64 3.33 1.93 12.84
N PRO A 65 3.34 1.30 14.02
CA PRO A 65 2.13 0.69 14.56
C PRO A 65 1.05 1.74 14.82
N TRP A 66 -0.20 1.39 14.58
CA TRP A 66 -1.35 2.16 15.06
C TRP A 66 -2.14 1.33 16.07
N LYS A 67 -2.79 2.03 16.99
CA LYS A 67 -3.47 1.41 18.14
C LYS A 67 -4.95 1.70 18.11
N PHE A 68 -5.72 0.71 18.53
CA PHE A 68 -7.14 0.81 18.87
C PHE A 68 -7.34 0.14 20.23
N ASP A 69 -8.07 0.79 21.13
CA ASP A 69 -8.27 0.32 22.52
C ASP A 69 -6.98 -0.19 23.21
N ARG A 70 -5.94 0.65 23.21
CA ARG A 70 -4.61 0.38 23.80
C ARG A 70 -3.83 -0.79 23.19
N GLN A 71 -4.39 -1.51 22.21
CA GLN A 71 -3.74 -2.63 21.52
C GLN A 71 -3.28 -2.23 20.12
N ILE A 72 -2.24 -2.91 19.61
CA ILE A 72 -1.79 -2.71 18.23
C ILE A 72 -2.82 -3.35 17.29
N ALA A 73 -3.51 -2.50 16.54
CA ALA A 73 -4.51 -2.91 15.57
C ALA A 73 -3.93 -3.04 14.16
N GLY A 74 -2.66 -2.62 13.95
CA GLY A 74 -1.89 -2.92 12.75
C GLY A 74 -0.77 -1.93 12.52
N PHE A 75 -0.36 -1.76 11.26
CA PHE A 75 0.69 -0.83 10.86
C PHE A 75 0.19 0.17 9.82
N LYS A 76 0.73 1.39 9.86
CA LYS A 76 0.46 2.43 8.87
C LYS A 76 1.75 2.95 8.26
N THR A 77 1.71 3.19 6.96
CA THR A 77 2.75 3.88 6.19
C THR A 77 2.05 5.02 5.46
N LEU A 78 2.54 6.25 5.63
CA LEU A 78 1.90 7.42 5.03
C LEU A 78 2.76 7.94 3.88
N PHE A 79 2.09 8.32 2.82
CA PHE A 79 2.62 9.00 1.66
C PHE A 79 1.88 10.32 1.45
N ASP A 80 2.41 11.17 0.60
CA ASP A 80 1.73 12.40 0.21
C ASP A 80 0.41 12.08 -0.51
N GLY A 81 -0.72 12.38 0.13
CA GLY A 81 -2.08 12.11 -0.37
C GLY A 81 -2.55 10.65 -0.36
N LEU A 82 -1.73 9.69 0.11
CA LEU A 82 -2.10 8.27 0.21
C LEU A 82 -1.69 7.67 1.55
N SER A 83 -2.61 6.95 2.19
CA SER A 83 -2.36 6.18 3.41
C SER A 83 -2.43 4.69 3.10
N PHE A 84 -1.40 3.94 3.50
CA PHE A 84 -1.38 2.49 3.45
C PHE A 84 -1.46 1.94 4.87
N ILE A 85 -2.47 1.12 5.16
CA ILE A 85 -2.65 0.50 6.48
C ILE A 85 -2.79 -1.02 6.37
N THR A 86 -2.28 -1.72 7.37
CA THR A 86 -2.59 -3.13 7.61
C THR A 86 -3.46 -3.23 8.85
N ILE A 87 -4.37 -4.20 8.87
CA ILE A 87 -5.24 -4.50 10.00
C ILE A 87 -4.86 -5.88 10.53
N ARG A 88 -4.51 -5.92 11.81
CA ARG A 88 -4.01 -7.11 12.48
C ARG A 88 -5.13 -8.11 12.75
N GLY A 89 -4.91 -9.37 12.36
CA GLY A 89 -5.86 -10.45 12.53
C GLY A 89 -7.13 -10.28 11.70
N ALA A 90 -7.01 -9.65 10.53
CA ALA A 90 -8.08 -9.51 9.55
C ALA A 90 -7.72 -10.25 8.26
N GLY A 91 -8.69 -10.93 7.66
CA GLY A 91 -8.55 -11.61 6.36
C GLY A 91 -8.99 -10.73 5.19
N HIS A 92 -9.40 -11.36 4.09
CA HIS A 92 -9.82 -10.67 2.85
C HIS A 92 -10.93 -9.64 3.09
N MET A 93 -11.97 -10.04 3.82
CA MET A 93 -13.06 -9.15 4.23
C MET A 93 -12.76 -8.52 5.58
N ALA A 94 -11.75 -7.65 5.65
CA ALA A 94 -11.33 -7.02 6.90
C ALA A 94 -12.48 -6.37 7.74
N PRO A 95 -13.50 -5.72 7.15
CA PRO A 95 -14.61 -5.18 7.94
C PRO A 95 -15.43 -6.28 8.64
N GLN A 96 -15.54 -7.47 8.04
CA GLN A 96 -16.27 -8.60 8.63
C GLN A 96 -15.57 -9.14 9.89
N TRP A 97 -14.24 -9.13 9.91
CA TRP A 97 -13.44 -9.73 10.98
C TRP A 97 -13.07 -8.74 12.08
N ARG A 98 -12.89 -7.47 11.72
CA ARG A 98 -12.34 -6.41 12.58
C ARG A 98 -13.11 -5.09 12.42
N ALA A 99 -14.44 -5.15 12.44
CA ALA A 99 -15.31 -3.99 12.27
C ALA A 99 -14.97 -2.81 13.22
N PRO A 100 -14.72 -3.01 14.53
CA PRO A 100 -14.38 -1.91 15.42
C PRO A 100 -13.04 -1.24 15.13
N GLN A 101 -12.16 -1.90 14.38
CA GLN A 101 -10.82 -1.41 14.06
C GLN A 101 -10.76 -0.71 12.68
N MET A 102 -11.90 -0.54 12.00
CA MET A 102 -11.99 0.24 10.75
C MET A 102 -12.40 1.69 11.00
#